data_AF-A0AAW5Z7W5-F1
#
_entry.id   AF-A0AAW5Z7W5-F1
#
_cell.length_a   1.000
_cell.length_b   1.000
_cell.length_c   1.000
_cell.angle_alpha   90.00
_cell.angle_beta   90.00
_cell.angle_gamma   90.00
#
_symmetry.space_group_name_H-M   'P 1'
#
loop_
_entity.id
_entity.type
_entity.pdbx_description
1 polymer ?
#
loop_
_entity_poly.entity_id
_entity_poly.type
_entity_poly.pdbx_seq_one_letter_code
_entity_poly.pdbx_strand_id
1 'polypeptide(L)'
;VMPWIDPVKEAEAWKIQIRGGAATESDWVRAGGRNPDDVKRRRKAEIDENRKLDLVFDTDPASDKGGSSAATKRQEPQHTDDQSEE
;
A
#
# COMPACT_ATOMS: atom_id res chain seq x y z
N VAL A 1 13.40 -24.31 9.06
CA VAL A 1 13.45 -22.83 9.13
C VAL A 1 12.12 -22.33 8.60
N MET A 2 11.36 -21.55 9.37
CA MET A 2 10.11 -20.97 8.87
C MET A 2 10.48 -19.95 7.79
N PRO A 3 9.92 -20.02 6.57
CA PRO A 3 10.24 -19.05 5.54
C PRO A 3 9.79 -17.68 6.04
N TRP A 4 10.75 -16.75 6.15
CA TRP A 4 10.44 -15.35 6.42
C TRP A 4 9.61 -14.83 5.25
N ILE A 5 8.38 -14.44 5.53
CA ILE A 5 7.52 -13.83 4.53
C ILE A 5 8.06 -12.42 4.25
N ASP A 6 8.15 -12.09 2.97
CA ASP A 6 8.50 -10.74 2.55
C ASP A 6 7.40 -9.78 3.06
N PRO A 7 7.73 -8.79 3.92
CA PRO A 7 6.74 -7.94 4.56
C PRO A 7 5.95 -7.10 3.56
N VAL A 8 6.52 -6.81 2.39
CA VAL A 8 5.81 -6.09 1.32
C VAL A 8 4.73 -6.99 0.72
N LYS A 9 5.06 -8.25 0.43
CA LYS A 9 4.08 -9.22 -0.10
C LYS A 9 2.98 -9.51 0.91
N GLU A 10 3.30 -9.54 2.20
CA GLU A 10 2.30 -9.70 3.26
C GLU A 10 1.33 -8.50 3.29
N ALA A 11 1.84 -7.27 3.26
CA ALA A 11 1.00 -6.06 3.23
C ALA A 11 0.11 -6.01 1.98
N GLU A 12 0.65 -6.40 0.81
CA GLU A 12 -0.12 -6.48 -0.44
C GLU A 12 -1.21 -7.55 -0.36
N ALA A 13 -0.93 -8.71 0.22
CA ALA A 13 -1.91 -9.78 0.41
C ALA A 13 -3.07 -9.32 1.32
N TRP A 14 -2.77 -8.62 2.42
CA TRP A 14 -3.80 -8.03 3.29
C TRP A 14 -4.65 -7.00 2.56
N LYS A 15 -4.02 -6.11 1.77
CA LYS A 15 -4.73 -5.12 0.95
C LYS A 15 -5.71 -5.79 -0.03
N ILE A 16 -5.30 -6.88 -0.70
CA ILE A 16 -6.14 -7.62 -1.64
C ILE A 16 -7.31 -8.28 -0.90
N GLN A 17 -7.07 -8.95 0.22
CA GLN A 17 -8.12 -9.62 0.99
C GLN A 17 -9.17 -8.63 1.51
N ILE A 18 -8.74 -7.48 2.03
CA ILE A 18 -9.65 -6.44 2.52
C ILE A 18 -10.49 -5.85 1.38
N ARG A 19 -9.85 -5.54 0.24
CA ARG A 19 -10.56 -5.02 -0.95
C ARG A 19 -11.51 -6.04 -1.57
N GLY A 20 -11.17 -7.33 -1.52
CA GLY A 20 -11.99 -8.44 -1.99
C GLY A 20 -13.10 -8.85 -1.02
N GLY A 21 -13.20 -8.21 0.16
CA GLY A 21 -14.19 -8.55 1.18
C GLY A 21 -13.92 -9.88 1.92
N ALA A 22 -12.74 -10.48 1.72
CA ALA A 22 -12.34 -11.71 2.41
C ALA A 22 -11.80 -11.46 3.82
N ALA A 23 -11.39 -10.22 4.12
CA ALA A 23 -10.94 -9.77 5.43
C ALA A 23 -11.41 -8.34 5.72
N THR A 24 -11.31 -7.91 6.97
CA THR A 24 -11.56 -6.53 7.39
C THR A 24 -10.28 -5.86 7.88
N GLU A 25 -10.27 -4.52 7.92
CA GLU A 25 -9.19 -3.76 8.57
C GLU A 25 -8.98 -4.19 10.04
N SER A 26 -10.06 -4.59 10.72
CA SER A 26 -10.01 -5.05 12.10
C SER A 26 -9.26 -6.37 12.23
N ASP A 27 -9.38 -7.27 11.25
CA ASP A 27 -8.67 -8.54 11.23
C ASP A 27 -7.16 -8.32 11.07
N TRP A 28 -6.77 -7.41 10.16
CA TRP A 28 -5.37 -7.03 9.98
C TRP A 28 -4.79 -6.37 11.24
N VAL A 29 -5.53 -5.45 11.88
CA VAL A 29 -5.08 -4.81 13.12
C VAL A 29 -4.89 -5.83 14.25
N ARG A 30 -5.78 -6.82 14.36
CA ARG A 30 -5.65 -7.91 15.34
C ARG A 30 -4.48 -8.83 15.01
N ALA A 31 -4.22 -9.13 13.74
CA ALA A 31 -3.05 -9.90 13.32
C ALA A 31 -1.74 -9.19 13.74
N GLY A 32 -1.72 -7.87 13.75
CA GLY A 32 -0.63 -7.05 14.29
C GLY A 32 -0.61 -6.90 15.83
N GLY A 33 -1.47 -7.63 16.56
CA GLY A 33 -1.49 -7.63 18.03
C GLY A 33 -2.08 -6.39 18.69
N ARG A 34 -2.89 -5.58 17.96
CA ARG A 34 -3.49 -4.34 18.49
C ARG A 34 -5.02 -4.42 18.55
N ASN A 35 -5.62 -3.54 19.36
CA ASN A 35 -7.07 -3.36 19.42
C ASN A 35 -7.55 -2.44 18.27
N PRO A 36 -8.46 -2.91 17.38
CA PRO A 36 -9.01 -2.10 16.30
C PRO A 36 -9.68 -0.79 16.76
N ASP A 37 -10.37 -0.79 17.90
CA ASP A 37 -11.08 0.39 18.39
C ASP A 37 -10.10 1.49 18.83
N ASP A 38 -9.01 1.10 19.50
CA ASP A 38 -7.95 2.02 19.89
C ASP A 38 -7.23 2.59 18.67
N VAL A 39 -6.96 1.76 17.65
CA VAL A 39 -6.35 2.21 16.40
C VAL A 39 -7.24 3.23 15.68
N LYS A 40 -8.54 2.95 15.54
CA LYS A 40 -9.48 3.89 14.91
C LYS A 40 -9.61 5.19 15.70
N ARG A 41 -9.70 5.11 17.04
CA ARG A 41 -9.76 6.29 17.91
C ARG A 41 -8.52 7.19 17.77
N ARG A 42 -7.32 6.60 17.79
CA ARG A 42 -6.05 7.35 17.62
C ARG A 42 -5.94 7.97 16.24
N ARG A 43 -6.21 7.20 15.18
CA ARG A 43 -6.15 7.70 13.80
C ARG A 43 -7.10 8.87 13.59
N LYS A 44 -8.30 8.85 14.18
CA LYS A 44 -9.22 9.99 14.16
C LYS A 44 -8.61 11.22 14.83
N ALA A 45 -8.05 11.07 16.03
CA ALA A 45 -7.45 12.18 16.76
C ALA A 45 -6.27 12.81 15.98
N GLU A 46 -5.40 11.97 15.39
CA GLU A 46 -4.28 12.42 14.56
C GLU A 46 -4.76 13.19 13.31
N ILE A 47 -5.77 12.68 12.60
CA ILE A 47 -6.35 13.36 11.44
C ILE A 47 -6.99 14.70 11.84
N ASP A 48 -7.73 14.72 12.94
CA ASP A 48 -8.40 15.94 13.41
C ASP A 48 -7.36 17.00 13.85
N GLU A 49 -6.25 16.59 14.46
CA GLU A 49 -5.13 17.48 14.80
C GLU A 49 -4.39 18.00 13.56
N ASN A 50 -4.08 17.12 12.60
CA ASN A 50 -3.43 17.50 11.35
C ASN A 50 -4.25 18.56 10.59
N ARG A 51 -5.57 18.38 10.53
CA ARG A 51 -6.50 19.36 9.94
C ARG A 51 -6.49 20.70 10.66
N LYS A 52 -6.42 20.70 12.00
CA LYS A 52 -6.33 21.93 12.78
C LYS A 52 -5.03 22.70 12.53
N LEU A 53 -3.96 21.98 12.21
CA LEU A 53 -2.62 22.53 11.98
C LEU A 53 -2.32 22.78 10.50
N ASP A 54 -3.31 22.61 9.61
CA ASP A 54 -3.15 22.67 8.14
C ASP A 54 -2.01 21.77 7.62
N LEU A 55 -1.76 20.64 8.30
CA LEU A 55 -0.76 19.66 7.88
C LEU A 55 -1.36 18.71 6.85
N VAL A 56 -0.72 18.66 5.67
CA VAL A 56 -1.09 17.74 4.58
C VAL A 56 0.02 16.72 4.40
N PHE A 57 -0.32 15.46 4.64
CA PHE A 57 0.58 14.32 4.42
C PHE A 57 0.26 13.64 3.08
N ASP A 58 1.27 13.05 2.46
CA ASP A 58 1.14 12.17 1.29
C ASP A 58 0.21 10.97 1.54
N THR A 59 0.11 10.55 2.80
CA THR A 59 -0.73 9.46 3.27
C THR A 59 -2.16 9.88 3.65
N ASP A 60 -2.51 11.17 3.55
CA ASP A 60 -3.88 11.62 3.83
C ASP A 60 -4.86 11.07 2.77
N PRO A 61 -5.87 10.28 3.16
CA PRO A 61 -6.87 9.77 2.22
C PRO A 61 -7.60 10.85 1.42
N ALA A 62 -7.70 12.08 1.93
CA ALA A 62 -8.30 13.21 1.22
C ALA A 62 -7.37 13.81 0.14
N SER A 63 -6.06 13.55 0.25
CA SER A 63 -5.03 14.04 -0.67
C SER A 63 -4.73 13.07 -1.80
N ASP A 64 -5.12 11.80 -1.68
CA ASP A 64 -5.04 10.82 -2.77
C ASP A 64 -6.07 11.15 -3.85
N LYS A 65 -5.70 12.03 -4.79
CA LYS A 65 -6.50 12.37 -5.98
C LYS A 65 -6.53 11.25 -7.02
N GLY A 66 -6.25 10.00 -6.65
CA GLY A 66 -6.28 8.85 -7.56
C GLY A 66 -5.29 9.04 -8.70
N GLY A 67 -4.01 9.23 -8.34
CA GLY A 67 -2.92 9.43 -9.29
C GLY A 67 -3.05 8.52 -10.52
N SER A 68 -3.20 9.16 -11.68
CA SER A 68 -3.31 8.60 -13.02
C SER A 68 -2.54 7.29 -13.18
N SER A 69 -3.26 6.16 -13.06
CA SER A 69 -2.75 4.84 -13.42
C SER A 69 -2.82 4.67 -14.95
N ALA A 70 -2.19 5.58 -15.69
CA ALA A 70 -2.08 5.52 -17.14
C ALA A 70 -0.75 6.12 -17.60
N ALA A 71 0.36 5.63 -17.06
CA ALA A 71 1.68 5.89 -17.60
C ALA A 71 2.61 4.67 -17.47
N THR A 72 2.11 3.47 -17.77
CA THR A 72 3.00 2.40 -18.23
C THR A 72 3.33 2.68 -19.69
N LYS A 73 4.31 3.56 -19.94
CA LYS A 73 4.97 3.60 -21.24
C LYS A 73 5.89 2.38 -21.31
N ARG A 74 5.34 1.36 -21.99
CA ARG A 74 5.96 0.10 -22.43
C ARG A 74 7.46 0.30 -22.71
N GLN A 75 8.33 -0.37 -21.96
CA GLN A 75 9.73 -0.51 -22.34
C GLN A 75 9.75 -1.32 -23.64
N GLU A 76 10.19 -0.69 -24.73
CA GLU A 76 10.48 -1.39 -25.98
C GLU A 76 11.68 -2.32 -25.75
N PRO A 77 11.64 -3.59 -26.22
CA PRO A 77 12.80 -4.45 -26.15
C PRO A 77 13.89 -3.89 -27.05
N GLN A 78 15.04 -3.55 -26.45
CA GLN A 78 16.26 -3.25 -27.20
C GLN A 78 16.69 -4.50 -27.94
N HIS A 79 16.62 -4.46 -29.27
CA HIS A 79 17.19 -5.47 -30.14
C HIS A 79 18.72 -5.42 -30.00
N THR A 80 19.29 -6.46 -29.39
CA THR A 80 20.73 -6.71 -29.43
C THR A 80 21.02 -7.44 -30.74
N ASP A 81 21.62 -6.75 -31.71
CA ASP A 81 22.27 -7.41 -32.84
C ASP A 81 23.54 -8.11 -32.30
N ASP A 82 23.42 -9.42 -32.12
CA ASP A 82 24.53 -10.33 -31.84
C ASP A 82 24.98 -10.96 -33.17
N GLN A 83 26.21 -10.60 -33.55
CA GLN A 83 27.21 -11.43 -34.23
C GLN A 83 26.75 -12.33 -35.40
N SER A 84 27.14 -11.96 -36.62
CA SER A 84 27.41 -12.94 -37.69
C SER A 84 28.91 -12.98 -37.95
N GLU A 85 29.52 -14.09 -37.53
CA GLU A 85 30.87 -14.53 -37.85
C GLU A 85 31.06 -14.68 -39.38
N GLU A 86 32.18 -14.17 -39.91
CA GLU A 86 32.98 -14.83 -40.96
C GLU A 86 34.44 -14.35 -40.92
#